data_AF-A0A1H3WSG8-F1
#
_entry.id   AF-A0A1H3WSG8-F1
#
_cell.length_a   1.000
_cell.length_b   1.000
_cell.length_c   1.000
_cell.angle_alpha   90.00
_cell.angle_beta   90.00
_cell.angle_gamma   90.00
#
_symmetry.space_group_name_H-M   'P 1'
#
loop_
_entity.id
_entity.type
_entity.pdbx_description
1 polymer ?
#
loop_
_entity_poly.entity_id
_entity_poly.type
_entity_poly.pdbx_seq_one_letter_code
_entity_poly.pdbx_strand_id
1 'polypeptide(L)'
;MKRLSLELGGKSAAIILEDADLADTVEKLKFLSFANNGQMCVGQTRILAPESRYEEISNALAEMVAAIRVGDRADPETFQGPIFNKTQYESVNSYLELGLQEGAAIATGGLGKPLGAEFENGWYVKPTVDYPYGLSGSVWTADKEKGLEIARQIRTGVFSINGAQAGFDTPFGGYKQSGVGREYGSAGLEVFTETKSIAM
;
A
#
# COMPACT_ATOMS: atom_id res chain seq x y z
N MET A 1 19.03 27.59 -11.48
CA MET A 1 18.30 26.30 -11.42
C MET A 1 18.25 25.83 -9.98
N LYS A 2 17.08 25.42 -9.46
CA LYS A 2 16.96 24.92 -8.07
C LYS A 2 17.04 23.39 -8.05
N ARG A 3 17.72 22.81 -7.06
CA ARG A 3 17.70 21.36 -6.78
C ARG A 3 16.40 21.00 -6.08
N LEU A 4 15.79 19.87 -6.45
CA LEU A 4 14.53 19.38 -5.89
C LEU A 4 14.71 17.91 -5.46
N SER A 5 14.11 17.56 -4.32
CA SER A 5 13.87 16.19 -3.88
C SER A 5 12.37 16.04 -3.68
N LEU A 6 11.74 15.05 -4.34
CA LEU A 6 10.29 14.91 -4.40
C LEU A 6 9.89 13.46 -4.12
N GLU A 7 8.99 13.25 -3.17
CA GLU A 7 8.32 11.97 -2.87
C GLU A 7 6.83 12.11 -3.15
N LEU A 8 6.36 11.53 -4.26
CA LEU A 8 5.05 11.83 -4.84
C LEU A 8 4.02 10.70 -4.65
N GLY A 9 4.36 9.70 -3.83
CA GLY A 9 3.54 8.52 -3.57
C GLY A 9 3.56 7.51 -4.71
N GLY A 10 2.69 6.51 -4.61
CA GLY A 10 2.61 5.43 -5.59
C GLY A 10 1.39 4.54 -5.40
N LYS A 11 1.30 3.51 -6.26
CA LYS A 11 0.25 2.49 -6.22
C LYS A 11 0.90 1.12 -6.01
N SER A 12 1.50 0.90 -4.83
CA SER A 12 2.23 -0.35 -4.54
C SER A 12 1.29 -1.56 -4.62
N ALA A 13 1.82 -2.74 -4.90
CA ALA A 13 1.08 -3.96 -5.14
C ALA A 13 1.76 -5.12 -4.47
N ALA A 14 1.01 -6.13 -4.05
CA ALA A 14 1.52 -7.37 -3.53
C ALA A 14 1.33 -8.48 -4.56
N ILE A 15 2.38 -9.24 -4.86
CA ILE A 15 2.41 -10.38 -5.77
C ILE A 15 2.53 -11.62 -4.88
N ILE A 16 1.44 -12.36 -4.76
CA ILE A 16 1.37 -13.59 -3.99
C ILE A 16 1.73 -14.74 -4.92
N LEU A 17 2.71 -15.56 -4.57
CA LEU A 17 3.05 -16.77 -5.33
C LEU A 17 2.33 -17.99 -4.75
N GLU A 18 2.29 -19.08 -5.52
CA GLU A 18 1.57 -20.30 -5.16
C GLU A 18 2.05 -20.92 -3.84
N ASP A 19 3.33 -20.75 -3.52
CA ASP A 19 3.99 -21.28 -2.32
C ASP A 19 3.97 -20.32 -1.13
N ALA A 20 3.29 -19.16 -1.25
CA ALA A 20 3.18 -18.21 -0.16
C ALA A 20 2.37 -18.78 1.02
N ASP A 21 2.86 -18.53 2.23
CA ASP A 21 2.09 -18.71 3.46
C ASP A 21 0.97 -17.67 3.49
N LEU A 22 -0.27 -18.13 3.25
CA LEU A 22 -1.40 -17.24 3.11
C LEU A 22 -1.78 -16.55 4.43
N ALA A 23 -1.64 -17.25 5.56
CA ALA A 23 -2.03 -16.70 6.86
C ALA A 23 -1.10 -15.53 7.24
N ASP A 24 0.21 -15.74 7.16
CA ASP A 24 1.21 -14.69 7.40
C ASP A 24 1.08 -13.54 6.38
N THR A 25 0.82 -13.88 5.11
CA THR A 25 0.64 -12.88 4.04
C THR A 25 -0.56 -11.97 4.32
N VAL A 26 -1.72 -12.53 4.65
CA VAL A 26 -2.95 -11.76 4.92
C VAL A 26 -2.81 -10.89 6.16
N GLU A 27 -2.19 -11.42 7.23
CA GLU A 27 -1.94 -10.66 8.45
C GLU A 27 -1.07 -9.43 8.17
N LYS A 28 0.03 -9.59 7.43
CA LYS A 28 0.92 -8.47 7.10
C LYS A 28 0.30 -7.51 6.09
N LEU A 29 -0.46 -8.00 5.12
CA LEU A 29 -1.17 -7.15 4.16
C LEU A 29 -2.21 -6.25 4.84
N LYS A 30 -2.87 -6.72 5.91
CA LYS A 30 -3.73 -5.85 6.72
C LYS A 30 -3.02 -4.56 7.12
N PHE A 31 -1.81 -4.66 7.66
CA PHE A 31 -1.03 -3.50 8.07
C PHE A 31 -0.50 -2.71 6.88
N LEU A 32 0.04 -3.38 5.87
CA LEU A 32 0.63 -2.72 4.70
C LEU A 32 -0.39 -2.01 3.80
N SER A 33 -1.66 -2.38 3.86
CA SER A 33 -2.74 -1.82 3.03
C SER A 33 -3.64 -0.85 3.80
N PHE A 34 -3.89 -1.09 5.09
CA PHE A 34 -4.91 -0.35 5.85
C PHE A 34 -4.38 0.46 7.05
N ALA A 35 -3.09 0.33 7.42
CA ALA A 35 -2.52 1.20 8.44
C ALA A 35 -2.60 2.68 8.03
N ASN A 36 -2.68 3.57 9.02
CA ASN A 36 -2.96 5.00 8.82
C ASN A 36 -4.23 5.26 7.97
N ASN A 37 -5.24 4.41 8.15
CA ASN A 37 -6.50 4.44 7.40
C ASN A 37 -6.31 4.31 5.87
N GLY A 38 -5.27 3.59 5.44
CA GLY A 38 -4.88 3.41 4.03
C GLY A 38 -4.17 4.62 3.42
N GLN A 39 -3.87 5.66 4.20
CA GLN A 39 -3.23 6.90 3.74
C GLN A 39 -1.70 6.78 3.86
N MET A 40 -1.12 5.82 3.16
CA MET A 40 0.31 5.57 3.15
C MET A 40 0.86 5.64 1.73
N CYS A 41 1.95 6.38 1.53
CA CYS A 41 2.61 6.51 0.22
C CYS A 41 3.11 5.17 -0.34
N VAL A 42 3.40 4.21 0.54
CA VAL A 42 3.86 2.85 0.21
C VAL A 42 2.77 1.79 0.33
N GLY A 43 1.51 2.18 0.51
CA GLY A 43 0.39 1.28 0.75
C GLY A 43 0.22 0.23 -0.36
N GLN A 44 0.10 -1.05 0.03
CA GLN A 44 -0.08 -2.17 -0.89
C GLN A 44 -1.54 -2.21 -1.37
N THR A 45 -1.87 -1.39 -2.35
CA THR A 45 -3.25 -1.10 -2.80
C THR A 45 -3.67 -1.89 -4.04
N ARG A 46 -2.87 -2.89 -4.45
CA ARG A 46 -3.16 -3.81 -5.56
C ARG A 46 -2.65 -5.19 -5.17
N ILE A 47 -3.42 -6.24 -5.36
CA ILE A 47 -2.97 -7.59 -5.00
C ILE A 47 -3.09 -8.48 -6.24
N LEU A 48 -1.97 -9.10 -6.62
CA LEU A 48 -1.84 -10.04 -7.72
C LEU A 48 -1.70 -11.43 -7.12
N ALA A 49 -2.70 -12.28 -7.34
CA ALA A 49 -2.74 -13.66 -6.89
C ALA A 49 -2.55 -14.61 -8.08
N PRO A 50 -2.00 -15.82 -7.87
CA PRO A 50 -1.93 -16.82 -8.93
C PRO A 50 -3.34 -17.36 -9.20
N GLU A 51 -3.65 -17.61 -10.47
CA GLU A 51 -4.96 -18.12 -10.90
C GLU A 51 -5.36 -19.40 -10.14
N SER A 52 -4.39 -20.29 -9.89
CA SER A 52 -4.56 -21.55 -9.16
C SER A 52 -5.04 -21.40 -7.71
N ARG A 53 -4.82 -20.24 -7.09
CA ARG A 53 -5.23 -19.94 -5.69
C ARG A 53 -6.08 -18.67 -5.59
N TYR A 54 -6.63 -18.18 -6.71
CA TYR A 54 -7.30 -16.88 -6.74
C TYR A 54 -8.48 -16.80 -5.76
N GLU A 55 -9.39 -17.78 -5.80
CA GLU A 55 -10.56 -17.80 -4.92
C GLU A 55 -10.18 -17.90 -3.43
N GLU A 56 -9.21 -18.75 -3.09
CA GLU A 56 -8.71 -18.91 -1.73
C GLU A 56 -8.17 -17.58 -1.19
N ILE A 57 -7.33 -16.91 -1.98
CA ILE A 57 -6.70 -15.65 -1.60
C ILE A 57 -7.72 -14.51 -1.55
N SER A 58 -8.62 -14.42 -2.53
CA SER A 58 -9.65 -13.38 -2.55
C SER A 58 -10.60 -13.48 -1.36
N ASN A 59 -10.97 -14.70 -0.98
CA ASN A 59 -11.82 -14.95 0.18
C ASN A 59 -11.11 -14.58 1.47
N ALA A 60 -9.86 -15.01 1.66
CA ALA A 60 -9.07 -14.68 2.84
C ALA A 60 -8.85 -13.17 3.02
N LEU A 61 -8.65 -12.44 1.91
CA LEU A 61 -8.55 -10.99 1.93
C LEU A 61 -9.89 -10.34 2.28
N ALA A 62 -10.99 -10.80 1.68
CA ALA A 62 -12.32 -10.27 1.97
C ALA A 62 -12.69 -10.49 3.44
N GLU A 63 -12.41 -11.66 4.01
CA GLU A 63 -12.60 -11.97 5.42
C GLU A 63 -11.77 -11.07 6.34
N MET A 64 -10.47 -10.92 6.04
CA MET A 64 -9.59 -10.04 6.80
C MET A 64 -10.09 -8.59 6.82
N VAL A 65 -10.50 -8.07 5.65
CA VAL A 65 -10.97 -6.70 5.50
C VAL A 65 -12.33 -6.51 6.18
N ALA A 66 -13.23 -7.49 6.08
CA ALA A 66 -14.50 -7.48 6.80
C ALA A 66 -14.32 -7.46 8.33
N ALA A 67 -13.23 -8.05 8.83
CA ALA A 67 -12.89 -8.07 10.25
C ALA A 67 -12.19 -6.79 10.76
N ILE A 68 -11.90 -5.80 9.90
CA ILE A 68 -11.28 -4.55 10.34
C ILE A 68 -12.29 -3.72 11.13
N ARG A 69 -11.96 -3.45 12.40
CA ARG A 69 -12.75 -2.55 13.25
C ARG A 69 -12.53 -1.10 12.87
N VAL A 70 -13.57 -0.49 12.32
CA VAL A 70 -13.66 0.96 12.09
C VAL A 70 -14.32 1.62 13.30
N GLY A 71 -13.75 2.71 13.80
CA GLY A 71 -14.26 3.35 15.01
C GLY A 71 -13.56 4.65 15.37
N ASP A 72 -13.89 5.18 16.54
CA ASP A 72 -13.23 6.38 17.07
C ASP A 72 -11.77 6.09 17.40
N ARG A 73 -10.87 7.04 17.09
CA ARG A 73 -9.44 6.93 17.39
C ARG A 73 -9.11 6.80 18.89
N ALA A 74 -10.01 7.22 19.76
CA ALA A 74 -9.85 7.13 21.21
C ALA A 74 -10.16 5.72 21.75
N ASP A 75 -10.87 4.89 20.98
CA ASP A 75 -11.10 3.50 21.31
C ASP A 75 -9.84 2.67 20.95
N PRO A 76 -9.18 2.04 21.93
CA PRO A 76 -7.95 1.27 21.68
C PRO A 76 -8.16 0.05 20.78
N GLU A 77 -9.40 -0.40 20.61
CA GLU A 77 -9.73 -1.52 19.73
C GLU A 77 -9.94 -1.08 18.27
N THR A 78 -10.02 0.23 18.00
CA THR A 78 -10.14 0.76 16.65
C THR A 78 -8.85 0.51 15.88
N PHE A 79 -8.96 -0.21 14.76
CA PHE A 79 -7.87 -0.33 13.81
C PHE A 79 -7.87 0.80 12.78
N GLN A 80 -9.06 1.21 12.32
CA GLN A 80 -9.22 2.24 11.30
C GLN A 80 -10.13 3.37 11.78
N GLY A 81 -9.57 4.58 11.83
CA GLY A 81 -10.30 5.80 12.15
C GLY A 81 -10.81 6.55 10.91
N PRO A 82 -11.24 7.81 11.07
CA PRO A 82 -11.64 8.63 9.94
C PRO A 82 -10.42 9.01 9.09
N ILE A 83 -10.63 9.12 7.78
CA ILE A 83 -9.65 9.72 6.87
C ILE A 83 -9.60 11.24 7.05
N PHE A 84 -8.54 11.85 6.54
CA PHE A 84 -8.10 13.18 6.97
C PHE A 84 -9.15 14.29 6.79
N ASN A 85 -9.84 14.34 5.64
CA ASN A 85 -10.81 15.40 5.35
C ASN A 85 -11.88 14.97 4.34
N LYS A 86 -12.85 15.87 4.12
CA LYS A 86 -13.97 15.68 3.19
C LYS A 86 -13.52 15.44 1.76
N THR A 87 -12.56 16.22 1.27
CA THR A 87 -12.07 16.11 -0.11
C THR A 87 -11.45 14.75 -0.39
N GLN A 88 -10.67 14.23 0.56
CA GLN A 88 -10.12 12.88 0.47
C GLN A 88 -11.24 11.83 0.48
N TYR A 89 -12.28 12.03 1.29
CA TYR A 89 -13.43 11.14 1.35
C TYR A 89 -14.23 11.10 0.05
N GLU A 90 -14.49 12.26 -0.53
CA GLU A 90 -15.15 12.39 -1.82
C GLU A 90 -14.30 11.73 -2.91
N SER A 91 -12.98 11.95 -2.91
CA SER A 91 -12.06 11.30 -3.85
C SER A 91 -12.07 9.77 -3.74
N VAL A 92 -11.98 9.22 -2.53
CA VAL A 92 -12.03 7.75 -2.32
C VAL A 92 -13.34 7.17 -2.82
N ASN A 93 -14.48 7.79 -2.49
CA ASN A 93 -15.78 7.31 -2.98
C ASN A 93 -15.91 7.43 -4.50
N SER A 94 -15.36 8.48 -5.12
CA SER A 94 -15.38 8.62 -6.57
C SER A 94 -14.62 7.51 -7.29
N TYR A 95 -13.51 7.02 -6.74
CA TYR A 95 -12.78 5.87 -7.29
C TYR A 95 -13.55 4.55 -7.12
N LEU A 96 -14.22 4.34 -6.00
CA LEU A 96 -15.07 3.17 -5.80
C LEU A 96 -16.25 3.16 -6.78
N GLU A 97 -16.86 4.33 -7.00
CA GLU A 97 -17.93 4.49 -7.98
C GLU A 97 -17.44 4.24 -9.41
N LEU A 98 -16.28 4.79 -9.77
CA LEU A 98 -15.65 4.53 -11.06
C LEU A 98 -15.34 3.04 -11.25
N GLY A 99 -14.79 2.36 -10.24
CA GLY A 99 -14.52 0.93 -10.29
C GLY A 99 -15.79 0.12 -10.58
N LEU A 100 -16.89 0.43 -9.89
CA LEU A 100 -18.19 -0.20 -10.15
C LEU A 100 -18.69 0.07 -11.57
N GLN A 101 -18.55 1.30 -12.08
CA GLN A 101 -18.93 1.66 -13.45
C GLN A 101 -18.08 0.93 -14.50
N GLU A 102 -16.81 0.67 -14.21
CA GLU A 102 -15.88 -0.08 -15.06
C GLU A 102 -16.04 -1.61 -14.93
N GLY A 103 -16.95 -2.07 -14.06
CA GLY A 103 -17.30 -3.49 -13.91
C GLY A 103 -16.53 -4.22 -12.81
N ALA A 104 -15.84 -3.50 -11.91
CA ALA A 104 -15.28 -4.09 -10.71
C ALA A 104 -16.40 -4.58 -9.78
N ALA A 105 -16.17 -5.72 -9.13
CA ALA A 105 -17.05 -6.22 -8.08
C ALA A 105 -16.45 -5.94 -6.71
N ILE A 106 -17.31 -5.63 -5.74
CA ILE A 106 -16.92 -5.38 -4.36
C ILE A 106 -17.10 -6.67 -3.56
N ALA A 107 -16.01 -7.19 -2.99
CA ALA A 107 -16.06 -8.35 -2.11
C ALA A 107 -16.58 -7.98 -0.70
N THR A 108 -16.13 -6.84 -0.19
CA THR A 108 -16.50 -6.32 1.13
C THR A 108 -16.31 -4.80 1.19
N GLY A 109 -17.03 -4.12 2.08
CA GLY A 109 -16.95 -2.68 2.28
C GLY A 109 -17.82 -1.86 1.31
N GLY A 110 -17.19 -1.02 0.49
CA GLY A 110 -17.81 -0.27 -0.61
C GLY A 110 -18.17 1.18 -0.31
N LEU A 111 -19.10 1.73 -1.10
CA LEU A 111 -19.45 3.15 -1.08
C LEU A 111 -20.05 3.62 0.26
N GLY A 112 -19.76 4.87 0.60
CA GLY A 112 -20.33 5.56 1.74
C GLY A 112 -19.62 5.28 3.07
N LYS A 113 -20.12 5.92 4.13
CA LYS A 113 -19.67 5.69 5.50
C LYS A 113 -20.20 4.35 6.02
N PRO A 114 -19.55 3.76 7.05
CA PRO A 114 -20.19 2.72 7.86
C PRO A 114 -21.51 3.22 8.47
N LEU A 115 -22.44 2.30 8.73
CA LEU A 115 -23.74 2.62 9.33
C LEU A 115 -23.60 2.77 10.84
N GLY A 116 -24.23 3.81 11.42
CA GLY A 116 -24.19 4.08 12.85
C GLY A 116 -24.10 5.58 13.15
N ALA A 117 -24.68 6.01 14.27
CA ALA A 117 -24.67 7.41 14.70
C ALA A 117 -23.25 7.89 15.01
N GLU A 118 -22.38 6.98 15.44
CA GLU A 118 -20.96 7.19 15.70
C GLU A 118 -20.17 7.60 14.45
N PHE A 119 -20.66 7.28 13.26
CA PHE A 119 -20.00 7.61 11.98
C PHE A 119 -20.55 8.89 11.32
N GLU A 120 -21.55 9.54 11.92
CA GLU A 120 -22.10 10.80 11.40
C GLU A 120 -21.04 11.89 11.38
N ASN A 121 -20.28 12.00 12.47
CA ASN A 121 -19.27 13.03 12.68
C ASN A 121 -17.87 12.50 12.35
N GLY A 122 -17.29 12.99 11.24
CA GLY A 122 -16.00 12.54 10.73
C GLY A 122 -16.13 11.85 9.37
N TRP A 123 -15.00 11.62 8.72
CA TRP A 123 -14.95 11.09 7.36
C TRP A 123 -14.52 9.62 7.41
N TYR A 124 -15.45 8.72 7.72
CA TYR A 124 -15.17 7.29 7.79
C TYR A 124 -15.40 6.63 6.45
N VAL A 125 -14.50 5.73 6.06
CA VAL A 125 -14.63 4.91 4.86
C VAL A 125 -14.65 3.45 5.29
N LYS A 126 -15.48 2.64 4.64
CA LYS A 126 -15.44 1.19 4.83
C LYS A 126 -14.16 0.63 4.20
N PRO A 127 -13.28 -0.08 4.93
CA PRO A 127 -12.20 -0.83 4.31
C PRO A 127 -12.78 -1.75 3.22
N THR A 128 -12.22 -1.67 2.01
CA THR A 128 -12.85 -2.21 0.80
C THR A 128 -11.88 -3.09 0.03
N VAL A 129 -12.40 -4.19 -0.53
CA VAL A 129 -11.72 -5.04 -1.52
C VAL A 129 -12.55 -5.07 -2.79
N ASP A 130 -11.94 -4.68 -3.91
CA ASP A 130 -12.49 -4.73 -5.26
C ASP A 130 -11.50 -5.42 -6.24
N TYR A 131 -12.02 -6.05 -7.30
CA TYR A 131 -11.26 -6.81 -8.32
C TYR A 131 -11.81 -6.51 -9.73
N PRO A 132 -11.01 -6.55 -10.85
CA PRO A 132 -9.84 -7.42 -11.11
C PRO A 132 -8.49 -6.77 -11.57
N TYR A 133 -8.15 -5.52 -11.22
CA TYR A 133 -6.96 -4.84 -11.79
C TYR A 133 -5.67 -4.86 -10.91
N GLY A 134 -4.46 -4.88 -11.51
CA GLY A 134 -3.17 -4.86 -10.76
C GLY A 134 -1.91 -4.51 -11.59
N LEU A 135 -0.84 -3.90 -11.00
CA LEU A 135 0.43 -3.62 -11.75
C LEU A 135 1.82 -3.51 -11.01
N SER A 136 2.04 -3.18 -9.71
CA SER A 136 3.43 -3.24 -9.10
C SER A 136 3.49 -2.98 -7.58
N GLY A 137 4.29 -3.59 -6.69
CA GLY A 137 4.88 -4.94 -6.61
C GLY A 137 5.64 -5.13 -5.25
N SER A 138 5.38 -6.23 -4.55
CA SER A 138 6.10 -6.89 -3.45
C SER A 138 5.90 -8.37 -3.72
N VAL A 139 6.77 -9.27 -3.28
CA VAL A 139 6.59 -10.70 -3.60
C VAL A 139 6.47 -11.52 -2.32
N TRP A 140 5.52 -12.44 -2.32
CA TRP A 140 5.23 -13.35 -1.21
C TRP A 140 5.47 -14.79 -1.68
N THR A 141 6.40 -15.48 -1.03
CA THR A 141 6.87 -16.81 -1.46
C THR A 141 7.65 -17.49 -0.32
N ALA A 142 7.58 -18.82 -0.22
CA ALA A 142 8.41 -19.59 0.70
C ALA A 142 9.86 -19.71 0.18
N ASP A 143 10.07 -19.59 -1.13
CA ASP A 143 11.38 -19.58 -1.78
C ASP A 143 12.01 -18.18 -1.82
N LYS A 144 12.97 -17.95 -0.94
CA LYS A 144 13.68 -16.65 -0.83
C LYS A 144 14.50 -16.30 -2.08
N GLU A 145 15.05 -17.29 -2.79
CA GLU A 145 15.86 -17.03 -3.99
C GLU A 145 14.96 -16.58 -5.13
N LYS A 146 13.82 -17.24 -5.30
CA LYS A 146 12.78 -16.84 -6.26
C LYS A 146 12.21 -15.45 -5.95
N GLY A 147 11.99 -15.14 -4.68
CA GLY A 147 11.59 -13.81 -4.25
C GLY A 147 12.61 -12.73 -4.67
N LEU A 148 13.90 -13.03 -4.53
CA LEU A 148 14.99 -12.13 -4.93
C LEU A 148 15.10 -11.97 -6.46
N GLU A 149 14.89 -13.05 -7.22
CA GLU A 149 14.86 -13.00 -8.68
C GLU A 149 13.74 -12.11 -9.21
N ILE A 150 12.55 -12.20 -8.61
CA ILE A 150 11.41 -11.34 -8.96
C ILE A 150 11.72 -9.89 -8.56
N ALA A 151 12.21 -9.67 -7.35
CA ALA A 151 12.54 -8.33 -6.86
C ALA A 151 13.50 -7.57 -7.80
N ARG A 152 14.51 -8.24 -8.34
CA ARG A 152 15.49 -7.66 -9.29
C ARG A 152 14.87 -7.18 -10.59
N GLN A 153 13.74 -7.75 -11.00
CA GLN A 153 13.07 -7.42 -12.27
C GLN A 153 12.09 -6.25 -12.12
N ILE A 154 11.70 -5.91 -10.88
CA ILE A 154 10.73 -4.84 -10.62
C ILE A 154 11.43 -3.50 -10.41
N ARG A 155 11.10 -2.52 -11.24
CA ARG A 155 11.61 -1.15 -11.11
C ARG A 155 10.80 -0.35 -10.08
N THR A 156 11.23 -0.38 -8.82
CA THR A 156 10.68 0.42 -7.71
C THR A 156 11.80 0.91 -6.78
N GLY A 157 11.51 1.92 -5.98
CA GLY A 157 12.42 2.50 -4.99
C GLY A 157 12.70 1.59 -3.80
N VAL A 158 11.63 0.97 -3.29
CA VAL A 158 11.64 0.00 -2.20
C VAL A 158 10.77 -1.18 -2.64
N PHE A 159 11.31 -2.39 -2.58
CA PHE A 159 10.60 -3.64 -2.89
C PHE A 159 10.74 -4.59 -1.71
N SER A 160 9.62 -5.16 -1.27
CA SER A 160 9.59 -6.06 -0.12
C SER A 160 9.42 -7.52 -0.57
N ILE A 161 10.15 -8.41 0.10
CA ILE A 161 9.94 -9.86 0.04
C ILE A 161 9.35 -10.27 1.39
N ASN A 162 8.17 -10.90 1.38
CA ASN A 162 7.46 -11.38 2.59
C ASN A 162 7.22 -10.31 3.68
N GLY A 163 7.02 -9.05 3.28
CA GLY A 163 6.68 -7.95 4.18
C GLY A 163 7.88 -7.36 4.96
N ALA A 164 9.11 -7.72 4.62
CA ALA A 164 10.30 -7.11 5.20
C ALA A 164 10.31 -5.59 5.00
N GLN A 165 10.58 -4.84 6.08
CA GLN A 165 10.70 -3.38 6.07
C GLN A 165 12.13 -2.95 5.77
N ALA A 166 12.26 -1.86 5.01
CA ALA A 166 13.55 -1.20 4.78
C ALA A 166 13.92 -0.33 5.99
N GLY A 167 15.17 -0.38 6.43
CA GLY A 167 15.67 0.42 7.57
C GLY A 167 15.94 1.89 7.21
N PHE A 168 16.02 2.76 8.22
CA PHE A 168 16.35 4.19 8.04
C PHE A 168 17.78 4.45 7.51
N ASP A 169 18.64 3.44 7.55
CA ASP A 169 19.98 3.47 6.96
C ASP A 169 19.98 3.15 5.46
N THR A 170 18.85 2.68 4.92
CA THR A 170 18.67 2.36 3.50
C THR A 170 18.02 3.52 2.74
N PRO A 171 18.37 3.74 1.45
CA PRO A 171 17.79 4.81 0.66
C PRO A 171 16.30 4.57 0.41
N PHE A 172 15.48 5.59 0.68
CA PHE A 172 14.06 5.63 0.39
C PHE A 172 13.80 6.58 -0.78
N GLY A 173 12.91 6.20 -1.70
CA GLY A 173 12.42 7.14 -2.71
C GLY A 173 12.07 6.49 -4.06
N GLY A 174 11.14 7.11 -4.78
CA GLY A 174 10.50 6.52 -5.95
C GLY A 174 11.35 6.37 -7.22
N TYR A 175 10.91 5.51 -8.12
CA TYR A 175 11.32 5.52 -9.54
C TYR A 175 10.21 6.18 -10.39
N LYS A 176 10.55 6.60 -11.62
CA LYS A 176 9.61 7.17 -12.59
C LYS A 176 8.94 8.44 -12.04
N GLN A 177 7.61 8.50 -12.03
CA GLN A 177 6.84 9.65 -11.58
C GLN A 177 6.62 9.68 -10.06
N SER A 178 7.06 8.64 -9.33
CA SER A 178 6.92 8.58 -7.87
C SER A 178 7.93 9.46 -7.14
N GLY A 179 8.92 10.03 -7.82
CA GLY A 179 9.85 10.96 -7.20
C GLY A 179 11.14 11.21 -7.97
N VAL A 180 11.92 12.18 -7.48
CA VAL A 180 13.28 12.49 -7.92
C VAL A 180 14.15 12.69 -6.68
N GLY A 181 15.28 12.00 -6.61
CA GLY A 181 16.15 11.98 -5.43
C GLY A 181 15.93 10.75 -4.54
N ARG A 182 16.61 10.72 -3.40
CA ARG A 182 16.44 9.72 -2.34
C ARG A 182 16.48 10.44 -1.00
N GLU A 183 15.74 9.92 -0.04
CA GLU A 183 15.82 10.25 1.38
C GLU A 183 16.45 9.08 2.13
N TYR A 184 16.85 9.30 3.39
CA TYR A 184 17.52 8.31 4.25
C TYR A 184 18.89 7.81 3.75
N GLY A 185 19.61 7.12 4.64
CA GLY A 185 20.95 6.62 4.39
C GLY A 185 21.95 7.69 3.91
N SER A 186 23.08 7.26 3.35
CA SER A 186 24.06 8.17 2.76
C SER A 186 23.55 8.86 1.49
N ALA A 187 22.71 8.19 0.71
CA ALA A 187 22.14 8.73 -0.52
C ALA A 187 21.27 9.99 -0.26
N GLY A 188 20.55 10.05 0.87
CA GLY A 188 19.77 11.22 1.25
C GLY A 188 20.63 12.44 1.58
N LEU A 189 21.85 12.25 2.09
CA LEU A 189 22.76 13.35 2.41
C LEU A 189 23.32 14.03 1.15
N GLU A 190 23.36 13.33 0.02
CA GLU A 190 23.86 13.88 -1.25
C GLU A 190 22.99 15.06 -1.73
N VAL A 191 21.69 15.05 -1.41
CA VAL A 191 20.78 16.17 -1.72
C VAL A 191 21.17 17.46 -0.98
N PHE A 192 21.79 17.34 0.20
CA PHE A 192 22.15 18.47 1.07
C PHE A 192 23.61 18.89 0.96
N THR A 193 24.41 18.21 0.15
CA THR A 193 25.84 18.49 -0.01
C THR A 193 26.16 19.02 -1.42
N GLU A 194 27.37 19.55 -1.61
CA GLU A 194 27.89 20.01 -2.91
C GLU A 194 29.27 19.39 -3.11
N THR A 195 29.50 18.76 -4.26
CA THR A 195 30.79 18.14 -4.58
C THR A 195 31.81 19.22 -4.94
N LYS A 196 32.98 19.16 -4.29
CA LYS A 196 34.12 20.04 -4.58
C LYS A 196 35.33 19.22 -5.00
N SER A 197 35.82 19.43 -6.21
CA SER A 197 37.09 18.86 -6.67
C SER A 197 38.25 19.79 -6.30
N ILE A 198 39.35 19.22 -5.79
CA ILE A 198 40.60 19.93 -5.52
C ILE A 198 41.70 19.16 -6.26
N ALA A 199 42.49 19.86 -7.08
CA ALA A 199 43.63 19.30 -7.81
C ALA A 199 44.92 19.96 -7.31
N MET A 200 46.02 19.21 -7.35
CA MET A 200 47.37 19.64 -6.98
C MET A 200 48.32 19.49 -8.16
#